data_AF-A0A960KD59-F1
#
_entry.id   AF-A0A960KD59-F1
#
_cell.length_a   1.000
_cell.length_b   1.000
_cell.length_c   1.000
_cell.angle_alpha   90.00
_cell.angle_beta   90.00
_cell.angle_gamma   90.00
#
_symmetry.space_group_name_H-M   'P 1'
#
loop_
_entity.id
_entity.type
_entity.pdbx_description
1 polymer ?
#
loop_
_entity_poly.entity_id
_entity_poly.type
_entity_poly.pdbx_seq_one_letter_code
_entity_poly.pdbx_strand_id
1 'polypeptide(L)'
;MRRVRWRLFAAIAVANLAGVAIVVACVAWVLPGGRVEDATTAIALNATFGAIYLALVIPVGILWGEGWVRSGRRWLQEERPPTDAEVTAVLRTPLRLFFVHATLWLVGAALFGLLNAFIDVELVARVVFTMALGGLTTSAFTYLIAERTTRPLAKAALSVNTVRTPRLPGVTTRTLLGWALGTGVPLVGLLITGIFALAEPDDATRTRLAVTMIV
;
A
#
# COMPACT_ATOMS: atom_id res chain seq x y z
N MET A 1 -7.95 -3.13 25.14
CA MET A 1 -7.13 -2.48 24.07
C MET A 1 -6.12 -3.41 23.38
N ARG A 2 -5.42 -4.32 24.07
CA ARG A 2 -4.39 -5.22 23.49
C ARG A 2 -4.91 -6.11 22.35
N ARG A 3 -6.12 -6.70 22.49
CA ARG A 3 -6.78 -7.50 21.43
C ARG A 3 -7.11 -6.68 20.16
N VAL A 4 -7.46 -5.40 20.31
CA VAL A 4 -7.79 -4.51 19.16
C VAL A 4 -6.53 -4.14 18.38
N ARG A 5 -5.42 -3.84 19.08
CA ARG A 5 -4.11 -3.60 18.45
C ARG A 5 -3.62 -4.80 17.65
N TRP A 6 -3.72 -6.01 18.23
CA TRP A 6 -3.27 -7.22 17.54
C TRP A 6 -4.10 -7.50 16.28
N ARG A 7 -5.43 -7.34 16.34
CA ARG A 7 -6.31 -7.49 15.16
C ARG A 7 -5.99 -6.48 14.05
N LEU A 8 -5.70 -5.22 14.41
CA LEU A 8 -5.29 -4.20 13.45
C LEU A 8 -3.98 -4.58 12.78
N PHE A 9 -2.97 -4.95 13.58
CA PHE A 9 -1.67 -5.37 13.08
C PHE A 9 -1.78 -6.58 12.16
N ALA A 10 -2.51 -7.62 12.58
CA ALA A 10 -2.72 -8.82 11.78
C ALA A 10 -3.44 -8.51 10.45
N ALA A 11 -4.48 -7.67 10.47
CA ALA A 11 -5.20 -7.29 9.26
C ALA A 11 -4.31 -6.50 8.28
N ILE A 12 -3.49 -5.57 8.78
CA ILE A 12 -2.53 -4.81 7.96
C ILE A 12 -1.44 -5.74 7.41
N ALA A 13 -0.93 -6.67 8.22
CA ALA A 13 0.06 -7.65 7.78
C ALA A 13 -0.49 -8.51 6.65
N VAL A 14 -1.72 -9.02 6.79
CA VAL A 14 -2.41 -9.80 5.73
C VAL A 14 -2.60 -8.95 4.48
N ALA A 15 -3.01 -7.69 4.59
CA ALA A 15 -3.17 -6.80 3.44
C ALA A 15 -1.84 -6.56 2.69
N ASN A 16 -0.72 -6.43 3.41
CA ASN A 16 0.60 -6.28 2.80
C ASN A 16 1.08 -7.58 2.15
N LEU A 17 0.91 -8.73 2.81
CA LEU A 17 1.26 -10.04 2.25
C LEU A 17 0.46 -10.34 0.98
N ALA A 18 -0.84 -10.04 0.99
CA ALA A 18 -1.69 -10.16 -0.20
C ALA A 18 -1.21 -9.23 -1.33
N GLY A 19 -0.87 -7.97 -1.01
CA GLY A 19 -0.30 -7.03 -1.97
C GLY A 19 0.99 -7.54 -2.61
N VAL A 20 1.93 -8.06 -1.81
CA VAL A 20 3.17 -8.66 -2.30
C VAL A 20 2.88 -9.86 -3.21
N ALA A 21 1.98 -10.76 -2.80
CA ALA A 21 1.60 -11.91 -3.60
C ALA A 21 0.98 -11.51 -4.94
N ILE A 22 0.10 -10.51 -4.95
CA ILE A 22 -0.50 -9.97 -6.17
C ILE A 22 0.57 -9.38 -7.10
N VAL A 23 1.48 -8.56 -6.56
CA VAL A 23 2.56 -7.95 -7.36
C VAL A 23 3.44 -9.03 -8.01
N VAL A 24 3.86 -10.02 -7.23
CA VAL A 24 4.65 -11.16 -7.74
C VAL A 24 3.86 -11.88 -8.83
N ALA A 25 2.58 -12.14 -8.61
CA ALA A 25 1.75 -12.84 -9.58
C ALA A 25 1.56 -12.04 -10.89
N CYS A 26 1.34 -10.73 -10.78
CA CYS A 26 1.18 -9.85 -11.92
C CYS A 26 2.45 -9.76 -12.78
N VAL A 27 3.62 -9.61 -12.14
CA VAL A 27 4.91 -9.56 -12.85
C VAL A 27 5.25 -10.92 -13.47
N ALA A 28 4.99 -12.02 -12.77
CA ALA A 28 5.37 -13.36 -13.24
C ALA A 28 4.45 -13.91 -14.34
N TRP A 29 3.14 -13.67 -14.27
CA TRP A 29 2.17 -14.37 -15.12
C TRP A 29 1.21 -13.48 -15.91
N VAL A 30 0.93 -12.26 -15.44
CA VAL A 30 -0.12 -11.43 -16.05
C VAL A 30 0.46 -10.49 -17.10
N LEU A 31 1.45 -9.67 -16.72
CA LEU A 31 1.96 -8.62 -17.60
C LEU A 31 2.75 -9.22 -18.79
N PRO A 32 2.50 -8.74 -20.02
CA PRO A 32 3.31 -9.09 -21.18
C PRO A 32 4.75 -8.55 -21.04
N GLY A 33 5.70 -9.19 -21.72
CA GLY A 33 7.12 -8.84 -21.70
C GLY A 33 8.01 -10.06 -21.97
N GLY A 34 9.22 -9.76 -22.47
CA GLY A 34 10.24 -10.70 -22.92
C GLY A 34 10.65 -11.77 -21.93
N ARG A 35 11.26 -12.84 -22.45
CA ARG A 35 11.88 -13.88 -21.62
C ARG A 35 13.21 -13.34 -21.10
N VAL A 36 13.31 -13.18 -19.79
CA VAL A 36 14.58 -12.89 -19.11
C VAL A 36 15.58 -14.00 -19.41
N GLU A 37 16.77 -13.64 -19.91
CA GLU A 37 17.80 -14.60 -20.33
C GLU A 37 18.19 -15.55 -19.19
N ASP A 38 18.37 -15.02 -17.97
CA ASP A 38 18.61 -15.81 -16.75
C ASP A 38 17.50 -15.59 -15.71
N ALA A 39 16.33 -16.19 -16.00
CA ALA A 39 15.17 -16.12 -15.12
C ALA A 39 15.44 -16.67 -13.70
N THR A 40 16.29 -17.69 -13.55
CA THR A 40 16.57 -18.31 -12.24
C THR A 40 17.33 -17.35 -11.35
N THR A 41 18.38 -16.72 -11.88
CA THR A 41 19.16 -15.73 -11.13
C THR A 41 18.32 -14.49 -10.83
N ALA A 42 17.52 -14.01 -11.79
CA ALA A 42 16.63 -12.87 -11.57
C ALA A 42 15.61 -13.12 -10.45
N ILE A 43 14.99 -14.32 -10.42
CA ILE A 43 14.05 -14.72 -9.36
C ILE A 43 14.77 -14.79 -8.01
N ALA A 44 15.95 -15.44 -7.95
CA ALA A 44 16.71 -15.59 -6.72
C ALA A 44 17.16 -14.23 -6.14
N LEU A 45 17.61 -13.30 -6.99
CA LEU A 45 18.00 -11.96 -6.59
C LEU A 45 16.81 -11.15 -6.08
N ASN A 46 15.69 -11.13 -6.81
CA ASN A 46 14.48 -10.42 -6.39
C ASN A 46 13.89 -11.00 -5.10
N ALA A 47 13.89 -12.32 -4.93
CA ALA A 47 13.42 -12.98 -3.71
C ALA A 47 14.31 -12.66 -2.51
N THR A 48 15.64 -12.74 -2.67
CA THR A 48 16.61 -12.42 -1.62
C THR A 48 16.53 -10.95 -1.23
N PHE A 49 16.52 -10.04 -2.21
CA PHE A 49 16.39 -8.61 -1.99
C PHE A 49 15.06 -8.27 -1.32
N GLY A 50 13.96 -8.92 -1.74
CA GLY A 50 12.65 -8.76 -1.12
C GLY A 50 12.58 -9.23 0.32
N ALA A 51 13.23 -10.35 0.66
CA ALA A 51 13.33 -10.81 2.04
C ALA A 51 14.08 -9.80 2.92
N ILE A 52 15.21 -9.27 2.44
CA ILE A 52 15.97 -8.23 3.14
C ILE A 52 15.14 -6.95 3.28
N TYR A 53 14.48 -6.52 2.21
CA TYR A 53 13.64 -5.34 2.20
C TYR A 53 12.51 -5.43 3.22
N LEU A 54 11.78 -6.55 3.25
CA LEU A 54 10.73 -6.80 4.22
C LEU A 54 11.26 -6.82 5.66
N ALA A 55 12.41 -7.46 5.89
CA ALA A 55 13.05 -7.52 7.20
C ALA A 55 13.40 -6.13 7.75
N LEU A 56 13.76 -5.17 6.87
CA LEU A 56 14.06 -3.79 7.24
C LEU A 56 12.81 -2.93 7.38
N VAL A 57 11.87 -3.04 6.43
CA VAL A 57 10.71 -2.15 6.35
C VAL A 57 9.64 -2.48 7.38
N ILE A 58 9.47 -3.74 7.77
CA ILE A 58 8.49 -4.12 8.80
C ILE A 58 8.79 -3.39 10.13
N PRO A 59 10.01 -3.44 10.68
CA PRO A 59 10.37 -2.66 11.88
C PRO A 59 10.16 -1.15 11.68
N VAL A 60 10.60 -0.58 10.56
CA VAL A 60 10.45 0.86 10.26
C VAL A 60 8.97 1.26 10.24
N GLY A 61 8.12 0.49 9.55
CA GLY A 61 6.68 0.73 9.49
C GLY A 61 6.00 0.63 10.86
N ILE A 62 6.42 -0.32 11.70
CA ILE A 62 5.93 -0.46 13.08
C ILE A 62 6.32 0.76 13.91
N LEU A 63 7.60 1.12 13.92
CA LEU A 63 8.12 2.24 14.72
C LEU A 63 7.50 3.58 14.28
N TRP A 64 7.44 3.80 12.96
CA TRP A 64 6.82 4.99 12.38
C TRP A 64 5.32 5.02 12.67
N GLY A 65 4.61 3.89 12.61
CA GLY A 65 3.21 3.81 12.99
C GLY A 65 2.96 4.05 14.49
N GLU A 66 3.77 3.45 15.37
CA GLU A 66 3.60 3.53 16.82
C GLU A 66 3.91 4.92 17.38
N GLY A 67 4.97 5.57 16.90
CA GLY A 67 5.38 6.90 17.37
C GLY A 67 4.24 7.92 17.31
N TRP A 68 3.40 7.84 16.27
CA TRP A 68 2.29 8.75 16.05
C TRP A 68 1.00 8.36 16.77
N VAL A 69 0.77 7.07 17.03
CA VAL A 69 -0.41 6.59 17.76
C VAL A 69 -0.27 6.84 19.27
N ARG A 70 0.96 6.93 19.80
CA ARG A 70 1.21 7.24 21.21
C ARG A 70 0.62 8.58 21.64
N SER A 71 0.75 9.64 20.84
CA SER A 71 0.23 10.96 21.23
C SER A 71 -1.30 10.96 21.37
N GLY A 72 -2.01 10.25 20.49
CA GLY A 72 -3.46 10.12 20.52
C GLY A 72 -4.02 9.21 21.62
N ARG A 73 -3.16 8.59 22.45
CA ARG A 73 -3.57 7.69 23.55
C ARG A 73 -3.14 8.18 24.93
N ARG A 74 -2.37 9.26 25.00
CA ARG A 74 -1.83 9.81 26.25
C ARG A 74 -2.96 10.27 27.18
N TRP A 75 -3.94 10.99 26.65
CA TRP A 75 -5.13 11.42 27.40
C TRP A 75 -5.97 10.27 27.99
N LEU A 76 -6.01 9.10 27.32
CA LEU A 76 -6.68 7.90 27.83
C LEU A 76 -5.92 7.27 29.01
N GLN A 77 -4.59 7.40 29.04
CA GLN A 77 -3.76 6.88 30.12
C GLN A 77 -3.75 7.83 31.32
N GLU A 78 -3.83 9.14 31.05
CA GLU A 78 -3.85 10.21 32.05
C GLU A 78 -5.27 10.55 32.54
N GLU A 79 -6.30 9.83 32.08
CA GLU A 79 -7.73 10.01 32.43
C GLU A 79 -8.23 11.47 32.33
N ARG A 80 -7.65 12.24 31.40
CA ARG A 80 -7.96 13.66 31.20
C ARG A 80 -8.71 13.90 29.89
N PRO A 81 -9.42 15.03 29.73
CA PRO A 81 -9.98 15.41 28.46
C PRO A 81 -8.88 15.57 27.38
N PRO A 82 -9.11 15.09 26.14
CA PRO A 82 -8.18 15.26 25.04
C PRO A 82 -8.15 16.71 24.56
N THR A 83 -6.96 17.19 24.22
CA THR A 83 -6.77 18.48 23.56
C THR A 83 -7.19 18.40 22.09
N ASP A 84 -7.50 19.54 21.46
CA ASP A 84 -7.86 19.62 20.03
C ASP A 84 -6.80 18.97 19.11
N ALA A 85 -5.53 19.11 19.48
CA ALA A 85 -4.41 18.49 18.76
C ALA A 85 -4.44 16.95 18.86
N GLU A 86 -4.77 16.40 20.02
CA GLU A 86 -4.89 14.95 20.23
C GLU A 86 -6.12 14.38 19.52
N VAL A 87 -7.26 15.08 19.58
CA VAL A 87 -8.47 14.69 18.83
C VAL A 87 -8.17 14.69 17.32
N THR A 88 -7.54 15.75 16.81
CA THR A 88 -7.12 15.84 15.40
C THR A 88 -6.13 14.73 15.01
N ALA A 89 -5.18 14.42 15.90
CA ALA A 89 -4.21 13.34 15.66
C ALA A 89 -4.89 11.98 15.53
N VAL A 90 -5.84 11.66 16.43
CA VAL A 90 -6.63 10.42 16.38
C VAL A 90 -7.39 10.33 15.05
N LEU A 91 -8.07 11.42 14.66
CA LEU A 91 -8.88 11.45 13.43
C LEU A 91 -8.05 11.37 12.14
N ARG A 92 -6.79 11.81 12.16
CA ARG A 92 -5.86 11.69 11.03
C ARG A 92 -5.09 10.36 10.97
N THR A 93 -5.22 9.49 11.97
CA THR A 93 -4.51 8.20 12.03
C THR A 93 -4.65 7.37 10.74
N PRO A 94 -5.84 7.19 10.14
CA PRO A 94 -5.99 6.38 8.93
C PRO A 94 -5.20 6.94 7.74
N LEU A 95 -5.26 8.26 7.55
CA LEU A 95 -4.54 8.95 6.48
C LEU A 95 -3.02 8.89 6.69
N ARG A 96 -2.55 8.97 7.93
CA ARG A 96 -1.13 8.80 8.24
C ARG A 96 -0.64 7.39 7.91
N LEU A 97 -1.40 6.37 8.30
CA LEU A 97 -1.05 4.98 7.99
C LEU A 97 -1.04 4.71 6.48
N PHE A 98 -1.97 5.32 5.74
CA PHE A 98 -1.93 5.33 4.27
C PHE A 98 -0.60 5.87 3.75
N PHE A 99 -0.18 7.06 4.18
CA PHE A 99 1.06 7.67 3.68
C PHE A 99 2.32 6.90 4.09
N VAL A 100 2.37 6.32 5.29
CA VAL A 100 3.47 5.44 5.71
C VAL A 100 3.58 4.26 4.74
N HIS A 101 2.48 3.56 4.46
CA HIS A 101 2.49 2.42 3.55
C HIS A 101 2.79 2.83 2.12
N ALA A 102 2.16 3.90 1.62
CA ALA A 102 2.39 4.38 0.27
C ALA A 102 3.86 4.75 0.05
N THR A 103 4.48 5.41 1.04
CA THR A 103 5.92 5.76 0.98
C THR A 103 6.78 4.51 0.92
N LEU A 104 6.54 3.54 1.81
CA LEU A 104 7.28 2.27 1.82
C LEU A 104 7.10 1.49 0.52
N TRP A 105 5.90 1.50 -0.08
CA TRP A 105 5.69 0.85 -1.36
C TRP A 105 6.40 1.57 -2.52
N LEU A 106 6.36 2.90 -2.57
CA LEU A 106 7.03 3.69 -3.61
C LEU A 106 8.56 3.61 -3.50
N VAL A 107 9.12 3.61 -2.29
CA VAL A 107 10.54 3.35 -2.06
C VAL A 107 10.90 1.94 -2.54
N GLY A 108 10.06 0.94 -2.23
CA GLY A 108 10.21 -0.41 -2.74
C GLY A 108 10.22 -0.45 -4.27
N ALA A 109 9.24 0.20 -4.91
CA ALA A 109 9.16 0.29 -6.37
C ALA A 109 10.43 0.89 -6.98
N ALA A 110 10.97 1.96 -6.40
CA ALA A 110 12.22 2.58 -6.86
C ALA A 110 13.44 1.66 -6.70
N LEU A 111 13.58 1.01 -5.54
CA LEU A 111 14.71 0.12 -5.25
C LEU A 111 14.68 -1.15 -6.12
N PHE A 112 13.52 -1.76 -6.27
CA PHE A 112 13.34 -2.92 -7.14
C PHE A 112 13.45 -2.54 -8.62
N GLY A 113 12.97 -1.37 -9.02
CA GLY A 113 13.19 -0.83 -10.36
C GLY A 113 14.69 -0.67 -10.66
N LEU A 114 15.45 -0.11 -9.71
CA LEU A 114 16.90 0.02 -9.83
C LEU A 114 17.60 -1.35 -9.90
N LEU A 115 17.22 -2.29 -9.03
CA LEU A 115 17.75 -3.65 -9.06
C LEU A 115 17.53 -4.31 -10.43
N ASN A 116 16.30 -4.24 -10.94
CA ASN A 116 15.96 -4.86 -12.21
C ASN A 116 16.59 -4.13 -13.40
N ALA A 117 16.91 -2.83 -13.29
CA ALA A 117 17.65 -2.12 -14.34
C ALA A 117 19.06 -2.68 -14.58
N PHE A 118 19.65 -3.33 -13.58
CA PHE A 118 20.94 -4.03 -13.71
C PHE A 118 20.79 -5.49 -14.19
N ILE A 119 19.58 -6.04 -14.17
CA ILE A 119 19.27 -7.40 -14.64
C ILE A 119 18.81 -7.32 -16.10
N ASP A 120 17.73 -6.58 -16.32
CA ASP A 120 17.08 -6.40 -17.62
C ASP A 120 16.19 -5.14 -17.57
N VAL A 121 16.47 -4.18 -18.47
CA VAL A 121 15.79 -2.88 -18.51
C VAL A 121 14.30 -3.04 -18.83
N GLU A 122 13.90 -4.08 -19.57
CA GLU A 122 12.51 -4.34 -19.93
C GLU A 122 11.65 -4.67 -18.69
N LEU A 123 12.27 -5.24 -17.64
CA LEU A 123 11.58 -5.55 -16.39
C LEU A 123 11.28 -4.31 -15.55
N VAL A 124 12.05 -3.23 -15.71
CA VAL A 124 12.00 -2.06 -14.83
C VAL A 124 10.60 -1.48 -14.78
N ALA A 125 10.03 -1.19 -15.94
CA ALA A 125 8.74 -0.53 -16.01
C ALA A 125 7.63 -1.45 -15.49
N ARG A 126 7.66 -2.75 -15.83
CA ARG A 126 6.70 -3.76 -15.33
C ARG A 126 6.74 -3.84 -13.80
N VAL A 127 7.93 -3.92 -13.21
CA VAL A 127 8.11 -4.01 -11.75
C VAL A 127 7.68 -2.71 -11.07
N VAL A 128 8.15 -1.55 -11.54
CA VAL A 128 7.88 -0.24 -10.92
C VAL A 128 6.38 0.06 -10.93
N PHE A 129 5.69 -0.10 -12.07
CA PHE A 129 4.27 0.19 -12.15
C PHE A 129 3.43 -0.78 -11.33
N THR A 130 3.76 -2.08 -11.37
CA THR A 130 3.02 -3.07 -10.58
C THR A 130 3.18 -2.82 -9.09
N MET A 131 4.40 -2.53 -8.62
CA MET A 131 4.65 -2.18 -7.22
C MET A 131 3.96 -0.88 -6.80
N ALA A 132 3.94 0.14 -7.68
CA ALA A 132 3.27 1.40 -7.39
C ALA A 132 1.74 1.22 -7.27
N LEU A 133 1.11 0.52 -8.22
CA LEU A 133 -0.33 0.27 -8.22
C LEU A 133 -0.77 -0.70 -7.11
N GLY A 134 -0.03 -1.79 -6.93
CA GLY A 134 -0.25 -2.74 -5.84
C GLY A 134 -0.08 -2.06 -4.48
N GLY A 135 0.96 -1.24 -4.34
CA GLY A 135 1.21 -0.48 -3.14
C GLY A 135 0.18 0.58 -2.81
N LEU A 136 -0.33 1.30 -3.83
CA LEU A 136 -1.43 2.24 -3.67
C LEU A 136 -2.70 1.50 -3.17
N THR A 137 -2.99 0.34 -3.76
CA THR A 137 -4.12 -0.52 -3.40
C THR A 137 -4.01 -1.01 -1.96
N THR A 138 -2.87 -1.59 -1.58
CA THR A 138 -2.58 -2.04 -0.21
C THR A 138 -2.65 -0.88 0.79
N SER A 139 -2.17 0.30 0.41
CA SER A 139 -2.22 1.50 1.25
C SER A 139 -3.67 1.97 1.48
N ALA A 140 -4.50 1.93 0.45
CA ALA A 140 -5.92 2.25 0.54
C ALA A 140 -6.69 1.23 1.40
N PHE A 141 -6.40 -0.08 1.29
CA PHE A 141 -6.94 -1.07 2.23
C PHE A 141 -6.51 -0.81 3.68
N THR A 142 -5.22 -0.49 3.87
CA THR A 142 -4.70 -0.11 5.19
C THR A 142 -5.45 1.08 5.77
N TYR A 143 -5.74 2.10 4.96
CA TYR A 143 -6.58 3.24 5.36
C TYR A 143 -7.95 2.78 5.87
N LEU A 144 -8.67 1.95 5.09
CA LEU A 144 -10.03 1.52 5.41
C LEU A 144 -10.08 0.66 6.68
N ILE A 145 -9.10 -0.25 6.84
CA ILE A 145 -8.95 -1.08 8.04
C ILE A 145 -8.66 -0.20 9.26
N ALA A 146 -7.73 0.75 9.12
CA ALA A 146 -7.38 1.69 10.19
C ALA A 146 -8.59 2.53 10.59
N GLU A 147 -9.28 3.13 9.62
CA GLU A 147 -10.48 3.94 9.83
C GLU A 147 -11.57 3.17 10.57
N ARG A 148 -11.88 1.95 10.13
CA ARG A 148 -12.87 1.08 10.78
C ARG A 148 -12.48 0.78 12.23
N THR A 149 -11.19 0.53 12.48
CA THR A 149 -10.68 0.15 13.80
C THR A 149 -10.60 1.35 14.76
N THR A 150 -10.21 2.53 14.27
CA THR A 150 -10.08 3.74 15.09
C THR A 150 -11.41 4.45 15.30
N ARG A 151 -12.48 4.09 14.58
CA ARG A 151 -13.80 4.72 14.67
C ARG A 151 -14.37 4.83 16.10
N PRO A 152 -14.32 3.79 16.96
CA PRO A 152 -14.82 3.91 18.33
C PRO A 152 -14.02 4.92 19.16
N LEU A 153 -12.69 4.94 18.97
CA LEU A 153 -11.80 5.90 19.65
C LEU A 153 -12.06 7.34 19.18
N ALA A 154 -12.28 7.53 17.88
CA ALA A 154 -12.66 8.81 17.31
C ALA A 154 -13.98 9.33 17.89
N LYS A 155 -15.00 8.46 18.01
CA LYS A 155 -16.29 8.81 18.64
C LYS A 155 -16.12 9.23 20.10
N ALA A 156 -15.34 8.47 20.88
CA ALA A 156 -15.09 8.77 22.29
C ALA A 156 -14.32 10.09 22.49
N ALA A 157 -13.34 10.38 21.62
CA ALA A 157 -12.63 11.65 21.66
C ALA A 157 -13.57 12.83 21.37
N LEU A 158 -14.44 12.69 20.35
CA LEU A 158 -15.41 13.72 19.96
C LEU A 158 -16.54 13.94 20.96
N SER A 159 -16.90 12.93 21.77
CA SER A 159 -17.90 13.11 22.83
C SER A 159 -17.38 13.92 24.02
N VAL A 160 -16.05 13.97 24.21
CA VAL A 160 -15.43 14.75 25.29
C VAL A 160 -15.04 16.14 24.82
N ASN A 161 -14.47 16.25 23.63
CA ASN A 161 -14.06 17.53 23.06
C ASN A 161 -14.37 17.60 21.56
N THR A 162 -15.12 18.62 21.15
CA THR A 162 -15.45 18.86 19.74
C THR A 162 -14.46 19.84 19.13
N VAL A 163 -13.86 19.45 18.00
CA VAL A 163 -12.94 20.35 17.29
C VAL A 163 -13.77 21.35 16.49
N ARG A 164 -13.51 22.65 16.67
CA ARG A 164 -14.28 23.73 16.02
C ARG A 164 -14.12 23.79 14.50
N THR A 165 -12.95 23.41 13.96
CA THR A 165 -12.66 23.42 12.51
C THR A 165 -11.71 22.28 12.10
N PRO A 166 -12.15 21.02 12.13
CA PRO A 166 -11.24 19.93 11.86
C PRO A 166 -11.13 19.69 10.34
N ARG A 167 -9.95 19.95 9.77
CA ARG A 167 -9.58 19.50 8.40
C ARG A 167 -9.29 18.01 8.42
N LEU A 168 -10.34 17.20 8.33
CA LEU A 168 -10.32 15.74 8.41
C LEU A 168 -10.49 15.08 7.04
N PRO A 169 -10.07 13.82 6.90
CA PRO A 169 -10.47 12.98 5.76
C PRO A 169 -12.00 12.92 5.69
N GLY A 170 -12.56 13.64 4.73
CA GLY A 170 -13.99 13.77 4.53
C GLY A 170 -14.59 12.60 3.75
N VAL A 171 -15.87 12.73 3.40
CA VAL A 171 -16.54 11.83 2.45
C VAL A 171 -15.74 11.75 1.14
N THR A 172 -15.20 12.88 0.66
CA THR A 172 -14.38 12.97 -0.54
C THR A 172 -13.18 12.00 -0.54
N THR A 173 -12.41 11.92 0.55
CA THR A 173 -11.27 11.00 0.64
C THR A 173 -11.73 9.55 0.52
N ARG A 174 -12.85 9.19 1.16
CA ARG A 174 -13.41 7.83 1.07
C ARG A 174 -13.91 7.52 -0.33
N THR A 175 -14.60 8.46 -0.96
CA THR A 175 -15.09 8.31 -2.33
C THR A 175 -13.94 8.17 -3.31
N LEU A 176 -12.90 8.98 -3.19
CA LEU A 176 -11.70 8.89 -4.04
C LEU A 176 -10.95 7.59 -3.84
N LEU A 177 -10.78 7.11 -2.60
CA LEU A 177 -10.16 5.81 -2.34
C LEU A 177 -10.99 4.65 -2.88
N GLY A 178 -12.32 4.69 -2.72
CA GLY A 178 -13.22 3.69 -3.29
C GLY A 178 -13.17 3.67 -4.82
N TRP A 179 -13.16 4.85 -5.45
CA TRP A 179 -13.01 4.99 -6.89
C TRP A 179 -11.64 4.53 -7.38
N ALA A 180 -10.56 4.91 -6.69
CA ALA A 180 -9.21 4.49 -7.04
C ALA A 180 -9.06 2.96 -6.96
N LEU A 181 -9.61 2.34 -5.91
CA LEU A 181 -9.59 0.88 -5.73
C LEU A 181 -10.44 0.13 -6.77
N GLY A 182 -11.66 0.61 -7.03
CA GLY A 182 -12.61 -0.09 -7.91
C GLY A 182 -12.43 0.19 -9.39
N THR A 183 -11.83 1.33 -9.76
CA THR A 183 -11.81 1.80 -11.16
C THR A 183 -10.48 2.41 -11.55
N GLY A 184 -9.93 3.33 -10.74
CA GLY A 184 -8.71 4.05 -11.10
C GLY A 184 -7.50 3.13 -11.31
N VAL A 185 -7.18 2.28 -10.34
CA VAL A 185 -6.06 1.33 -10.41
C VAL A 185 -6.24 0.32 -11.55
N PRO A 186 -7.40 -0.37 -11.71
CA PRO A 186 -7.63 -1.26 -12.84
C PRO A 186 -7.46 -0.58 -14.21
N LEU A 187 -8.06 0.61 -14.40
CA LEU A 187 -7.95 1.34 -15.67
C LEU A 187 -6.51 1.75 -15.98
N VAL A 188 -5.77 2.23 -14.98
CA VAL A 188 -4.34 2.58 -15.16
C VAL A 188 -3.53 1.33 -15.48
N GLY A 189 -3.80 0.20 -14.83
CA GLY A 189 -3.16 -1.09 -15.14
C GLY A 189 -3.41 -1.54 -16.58
N LEU A 190 -4.65 -1.44 -17.07
CA LEU A 190 -5.00 -1.75 -18.45
C LEU A 190 -4.31 -0.82 -19.46
N LEU A 191 -4.29 0.49 -19.18
CA LEU A 191 -3.61 1.46 -20.04
C LEU A 191 -2.11 1.17 -20.14
N ILE A 192 -1.46 0.91 -19.00
CA ILE A 192 -0.03 0.55 -18.96
C ILE A 192 0.23 -0.75 -19.73
N THR A 193 -0.63 -1.75 -19.56
CA THR A 193 -0.52 -3.01 -20.30
C THR A 193 -0.66 -2.78 -21.82
N GLY A 194 -1.60 -1.94 -22.24
CA GLY A 194 -1.75 -1.55 -23.64
C GLY A 194 -0.51 -0.84 -24.19
N ILE A 195 0.11 0.03 -23.39
CA ILE A 195 1.36 0.71 -23.77
C ILE A 195 2.50 -0.31 -23.95
N PHE A 196 2.68 -1.24 -23.03
CA PHE A 196 3.69 -2.30 -23.18
C PHE A 196 3.45 -3.15 -24.42
N ALA A 197 2.20 -3.50 -24.69
CA ALA A 197 1.85 -4.28 -25.87
C ALA A 197 2.13 -3.57 -27.20
N LEU A 198 2.12 -2.23 -27.20
CA LEU A 198 2.51 -1.43 -28.35
C LEU A 198 4.03 -1.25 -28.45
N ALA A 199 4.74 -1.20 -27.33
CA ALA A 199 6.18 -1.02 -27.28
C ALA A 199 6.95 -2.30 -27.62
N GLU A 200 6.44 -3.46 -27.19
CA GLU A 200 7.03 -4.79 -27.39
C GLU A 200 6.00 -5.74 -28.05
N PRO A 201 5.71 -5.58 -29.35
CA PRO A 201 4.64 -6.33 -30.02
C PRO A 201 4.87 -7.84 -30.02
N ASP A 202 6.12 -8.27 -30.08
CA ASP A 202 6.51 -9.68 -30.18
C ASP A 202 6.23 -10.45 -28.87
N ASP A 203 6.20 -9.77 -27.73
CA ASP A 203 5.97 -10.34 -26.41
C ASP A 203 4.50 -10.26 -25.94
N ALA A 204 3.67 -9.56 -26.70
CA ALA A 204 2.26 -9.32 -26.40
C ALA A 204 1.34 -10.37 -27.04
N THR A 205 1.38 -11.62 -26.54
CA THR A 205 0.46 -12.66 -27.04
C THR A 205 -1.00 -12.32 -26.74
N ARG A 206 -1.92 -12.60 -27.68
CA ARG A 206 -3.38 -12.43 -27.52
C ARG A 206 -3.90 -13.00 -26.19
N THR A 207 -3.40 -14.16 -25.77
CA THR A 207 -3.79 -14.81 -24.52
C THR A 207 -3.37 -14.02 -23.28
N ARG A 208 -2.15 -13.45 -23.23
CA ARG A 208 -1.69 -12.64 -22.08
C ARG A 208 -2.48 -11.33 -21.96
N LEU A 209 -2.79 -10.71 -23.09
CA LEU A 209 -3.66 -9.54 -23.13
C LEU A 209 -5.07 -9.86 -22.62
N ALA A 210 -5.66 -10.97 -23.08
CA ALA A 210 -6.97 -11.41 -22.61
C ALA A 210 -6.99 -11.72 -21.11
N VAL A 211 -5.94 -12.38 -20.58
CA VAL A 211 -5.79 -12.64 -19.15
C VAL A 211 -5.69 -11.34 -18.36
N THR A 212 -4.88 -10.37 -18.81
CA THR A 212 -4.75 -9.07 -18.13
C THR A 212 -6.04 -8.26 -18.14
N MET A 213 -6.88 -8.42 -19.16
CA MET A 213 -8.19 -7.74 -19.21
C MET A 213 -9.22 -8.33 -18.26
N ILE A 214 -9.05 -9.58 -17.81
CA ILE A 214 -10.01 -10.30 -16.96
C ILE A 214 -9.62 -10.22 -15.47
N VAL A 215 -8.32 -10.21 -15.17
CA VAL A 215 -7.76 -10.26 -13.80
C VAL A 215 -7.58 -8.86 -13.23
#